data_AF-A0AAE3SP62-F1
#
_entry.id   AF-A0AAE3SP62-F1
#
_cell.length_a   1.000
_cell.length_b   1.000
_cell.length_c   1.000
_cell.angle_alpha   90.00
_cell.angle_beta   90.00
_cell.angle_gamma   90.00
#
_symmetry.space_group_name_H-M   'P 1'
#
loop_
_entity.id
_entity.type
_entity.pdbx_description
1 polymer ?
#
loop_
_entity_poly.entity_id
_entity_poly.type
_entity_poly.pdbx_seq_one_letter_code
_entity_poly.pdbx_strand_id
1 'polypeptide(L)' 'MLLPLALSSAVIFFVLILALFALVLTLVALVDILGNKFEGNDKLIWVLVVIFLGIIGVFLYFAMGQKQKLPKP' A
#
# COMPACT_ATOMS: atom_id res chain seq x y z
N MET A 1 -20.96 -33.36 -0.92
CA MET A 1 -19.98 -33.08 -2.00
C MET A 1 -20.00 -31.62 -2.49
N LEU A 2 -21.13 -30.90 -2.43
CA LEU A 2 -21.23 -29.49 -2.86
C LEU A 2 -20.71 -28.44 -1.84
N LEU A 3 -20.79 -28.74 -0.54
CA LEU A 3 -20.37 -27.83 0.54
C LEU A 3 -18.86 -27.46 0.51
N PRO A 4 -17.92 -28.38 0.25
CA PRO A 4 -16.50 -28.05 0.14
C PRO A 4 -16.19 -27.11 -1.04
N LEU A 5 -16.91 -27.25 -2.15
CA LEU A 5 -16.72 -26.42 -3.34
C LEU A 5 -17.17 -24.97 -3.07
N ALA A 6 -18.33 -24.79 -2.43
CA ALA A 6 -18.83 -23.46 -2.06
C ALA A 6 -17.93 -22.74 -1.05
N LEU A 7 -17.32 -23.47 -0.11
CA LEU A 7 -16.37 -22.88 0.85
C LEU A 7 -15.09 -22.38 0.13
N SER A 8 -14.60 -23.14 -0.84
CA SER A 8 -13.41 -22.76 -1.61
C SER A 8 -13.62 -21.49 -2.45
N SER A 9 -14.77 -21.32 -3.08
CA SER A 9 -15.09 -20.12 -3.87
C SER A 9 -15.28 -18.88 -3.00
N ALA A 10 -15.90 -19.03 -1.81
CA ALA A 10 -16.04 -17.94 -0.85
C ALA A 10 -14.67 -17.42 -0.36
N VAL A 11 -13.73 -18.33 -0.07
CA VAL A 11 -12.36 -17.95 0.34
C VAL A 11 -11.64 -17.19 -0.78
N ILE A 12 -11.74 -17.66 -2.03
CA ILE A 12 -11.12 -16.96 -3.18
C ILE A 12 -11.68 -15.55 -3.33
N PHE A 13 -12.99 -15.39 -3.23
CA PHE A 13 -13.63 -14.08 -3.32
C PHE A 13 -13.17 -13.14 -2.20
N PHE A 14 -13.08 -13.64 -0.97
CA PHE A 14 -12.57 -12.87 0.16
C PHE A 14 -11.11 -12.46 -0.01
N VAL A 15 -10.23 -13.37 -0.45
CA VAL A 15 -8.82 -13.08 -0.74
C VAL A 15 -8.69 -12.03 -1.85
N LEU A 16 -9.53 -12.10 -2.89
CA LEU A 16 -9.53 -11.13 -3.99
C LEU A 16 -9.89 -9.73 -3.50
N ILE A 17 -10.89 -9.61 -2.61
CA ILE A 17 -11.26 -8.33 -1.99
C ILE A 17 -10.09 -7.77 -1.17
N LEU A 18 -9.45 -8.61 -0.34
CA LEU A 18 -8.30 -8.18 0.46
C LEU A 18 -7.11 -7.75 -0.41
N ALA A 19 -6.83 -8.48 -1.49
CA ALA A 19 -5.78 -8.13 -2.44
C ALA A 19 -6.07 -6.80 -3.14
N LEU A 20 -7.31 -6.57 -3.57
CA LEU A 20 -7.72 -5.31 -4.18
C LEU A 20 -7.63 -4.15 -3.18
N PHE A 21 -8.04 -4.36 -1.93
CA PHE A 21 -7.91 -3.37 -0.87
C PHE A 21 -6.43 -3.01 -0.61
N ALA A 22 -5.55 -4.02 -0.50
CA ALA A 22 -4.12 -3.80 -0.34
C ALA A 22 -3.49 -3.04 -1.54
N LEU A 23 -3.94 -3.34 -2.76
CA LEU A 23 -3.52 -2.62 -3.95
C LEU A 23 -3.95 -1.16 -3.92
N VAL A 24 -5.21 -0.88 -3.56
CA VAL A 24 -5.72 0.49 -3.42
C VAL A 24 -4.91 1.26 -2.38
N LEU A 25 -4.64 0.68 -1.21
CA LEU A 25 -3.80 1.31 -0.18
C LEU A 25 -2.38 1.61 -0.67
N THR A 26 -1.80 0.69 -1.45
CA THR A 26 -0.48 0.89 -2.07
C THR A 26 -0.49 2.06 -3.05
N LEU A 27 -1.49 2.12 -3.92
CA LEU A 27 -1.65 3.23 -4.87
C LEU A 27 -1.88 4.57 -4.16
N VAL A 28 -2.70 4.59 -3.11
CA VAL A 28 -2.93 5.80 -2.30
C VAL A 28 -1.62 6.29 -1.67
N ALA A 29 -0.82 5.40 -1.09
CA ALA A 29 0.48 5.76 -0.55
C ALA A 29 1.42 6.31 -1.63
N LEU A 30 1.45 5.69 -2.82
CA LEU A 30 2.28 6.16 -3.93
C LEU A 30 1.84 7.54 -4.44
N VAL A 31 0.54 7.78 -4.59
CA VAL A 31 0.01 9.10 -4.97
C VAL A 31 0.41 10.15 -3.92
N ASP A 32 0.31 9.81 -2.64
CA ASP A 32 0.72 10.68 -1.54
C ASP A 32 2.24 10.97 -1.55
N ILE A 33 3.09 9.97 -1.83
CA ILE A 33 4.54 10.15 -1.96
C ILE A 33 4.90 11.02 -3.17
N LEU A 34 4.34 10.70 -4.34
CA LEU A 34 4.68 11.37 -5.60
C LEU A 34 4.19 12.82 -5.59
N GLY A 35 3.02 13.08 -5.00
CA GLY A 35 2.38 14.40 -4.93
C GLY A 35 2.96 15.35 -3.88
N ASN A 36 3.77 14.88 -2.93
CA ASN A 36 4.40 15.73 -1.92
C ASN A 36 5.91 15.93 -2.19
N LYS A 37 6.48 17.00 -1.63
CA LYS A 37 7.93 17.25 -1.68
C LYS A 37 8.61 16.56 -0.50
N PHE A 38 9.81 16.06 -0.70
CA PHE A 38 10.65 15.42 0.31
C PHE A 38 12.07 15.96 0.17
N GLU A 39 12.87 15.89 1.23
CA GLU A 39 14.27 16.26 1.21
C GLU A 39 15.13 15.17 0.55
N GLY A 40 16.13 15.57 -0.23
CA GLY A 40 17.09 14.66 -0.85
C GLY A 40 16.44 13.48 -1.59
N ASN A 41 16.80 12.26 -1.18
CA ASN A 41 16.36 11.01 -1.80
C ASN A 41 15.19 10.33 -1.08
N ASP A 42 14.62 10.94 -0.02
CA ASP A 42 13.59 10.31 0.81
C ASP A 42 12.35 9.92 0.00
N LYS A 43 11.99 10.70 -1.02
CA LYS A 43 10.92 10.35 -1.95
C LYS A 43 11.17 8.99 -2.62
N LEU A 44 12.38 8.78 -3.16
CA LEU A 44 12.73 7.54 -3.83
C LEU A 44 12.75 6.37 -2.84
N ILE A 45 13.28 6.58 -1.64
CA ILE A 45 13.29 5.57 -0.58
C ILE A 45 11.87 5.12 -0.26
N TRP A 46 10.93 6.05 -0.07
CA TRP A 46 9.54 5.70 0.23
C TRP A 46 8.82 5.00 -0.92
N VAL A 47 9.06 5.42 -2.16
CA VAL A 47 8.52 4.71 -3.34
C VAL A 47 9.02 3.26 -3.36
N LEU A 48 10.32 3.05 -3.15
CA LEU A 48 10.92 1.70 -3.14
C LEU A 48 10.35 0.86 -1.98
N VAL A 49 10.29 1.42 -0.77
CA VAL A 49 9.72 0.75 0.41
C VAL A 49 8.29 0.29 0.13
N VAL A 50 7.43 1.16 -0.40
CA VAL A 50 6.02 0.83 -0.67
C VAL A 50 5.87 -0.21 -1.77
N ILE A 51 6.65 -0.14 -2.85
CA ILE A 51 6.56 -1.10 -3.96
C ILE A 51 7.10 -2.47 -3.57
N PHE A 52 8.26 -2.55 -2.91
CA PHE A 52 8.93 -3.81 -2.62
C PHE A 52 8.40 -4.53 -1.37
N LEU A 53 7.92 -3.78 -0.37
CA LEU A 53 7.36 -4.36 0.86
C LEU A 53 5.83 -4.43 0.85
N GLY A 54 5.18 -3.95 -0.22
CA GLY A 54 3.73 -3.97 -0.38
C GLY A 54 3.01 -3.34 0.81
N ILE A 55 2.06 -4.08 1.40
CA ILE A 55 1.23 -3.57 2.51
C ILE A 55 2.07 -3.14 3.73
N ILE A 56 3.18 -3.83 4.02
CA ILE A 56 4.07 -3.48 5.12
C ILE A 56 4.74 -2.13 4.82
N GLY A 57 5.18 -1.92 3.59
CA GLY A 57 5.75 -0.64 3.14
C GLY A 57 4.75 0.50 3.27
N VAL A 58 3.47 0.26 2.96
CA VAL A 58 2.38 1.22 3.15
C VAL A 58 2.24 1.62 4.63
N PHE A 59 2.21 0.63 5.55
CA PHE A 59 2.14 0.91 6.98
C PHE A 59 3.34 1.73 7.47
N LEU A 60 4.56 1.38 7.04
CA LEU A 60 5.77 2.14 7.36
C LEU A 60 5.68 3.58 6.84
N TYR A 61 5.25 3.77 5.59
CA TYR A 61 5.09 5.10 5.03
C TYR A 61 4.14 5.97 5.84
N PHE A 62 2.95 5.46 6.19
CA PHE A 62 1.99 6.23 6.97
C PHE A 62 2.43 6.47 8.42
N ALA A 63 3.18 5.54 9.02
CA ALA A 63 3.66 5.69 10.40
C ALA A 63 4.83 6.68 10.54
N MET A 64 5.78 6.66 9.61
CA MET A 64 7.03 7.45 9.71
C MET A 64 7.31 8.32 8.47
N GLY A 65 7.02 7.83 7.26
CA GLY A 65 7.36 8.55 6.02
C GLY A 65 6.63 9.88 5.83
N GLN A 66 5.39 9.99 6.31
CA GLN A 66 4.66 11.26 6.22
C GLN A 66 5.32 12.43 6.97
N LYS A 67 6.08 12.14 8.02
CA LYS A 67 6.76 13.16 8.83
C LYS A 67 7.96 13.78 8.11
N GLN A 68 8.41 13.17 7.02
CA GLN A 68 9.53 13.63 6.19
C GLN A 68 9.08 14.50 5.01
N LYS A 69 7.76 14.76 4.88
CA LYS A 69 7.24 15.67 3.86
C LYS A 69 7.69 17.09 4.13
N LEU A 70 8.19 17.76 3.10
CA LEU A 70 8.48 19.18 3.16
C LEU A 70 7.18 20.00 3.12
N PRO A 71 7.15 21.19 3.76
CA PRO A 71 6.02 22.08 3.68
C PRO A 71 5.64 22.37 2.23
N LYS A 72 4.33 22.46 1.97
CA LYS A 72 3.86 23.00 0.69
C LYS A 72 4.28 24.49 0.62
N PRO A 73 4.75 24.96 -0.54
CA PRO A 73 5.09 26.37 -0.73
C PRO A 73 3.88 27.27 -0.50
#